data_AF-A0A7C6ZWC2-F1
#
_entry.id   AF-A0A7C6ZWC2-F1
#
_cell.length_a   1.000
_cell.length_b   1.000
_cell.length_c   1.000
_cell.angle_alpha   90.00
_cell.angle_beta   90.00
_cell.angle_gamma   90.00
#
_symmetry.space_group_name_H-M   'P 1'
#
loop_
_entity.id
_entity.type
_entity.pdbx_description
1 polymer ?
#
loop_
_entity_poly.entity_id
_entity_poly.type
_entity_poly.pdbx_seq_one_letter_code
_entity_poly.pdbx_strand_id
1 'polypeptide(L)'
;MSTTFPTELAANLWTGDASPVAALDASARKWGLKMRMEKVSRELAAPEPVDLRNWRHPQVGWGLVLPDDDALSTAARATADDAPEPIRALAAARPGSPILRYRAETGARFLRRYYPDGSAQDIAISGAGARGVAPGALPYYLLIYAEPDTIPWRFQYLLNQPCFAGRLTLTGTALENYVNALLKEWNDAGCDPHQPVVWTVDHGGGDITTLMRKAIAEPVAEKLAADSQIGAGVRLLDEAHATHALLRATLAQHHPALVVTTSHGQTGPLHDHVKMAASLGAPVDVEHGALDIDALLAAWQPDGAIWYAHACCSAGCDNVNSYKELVPAGSTLATVLDGVAALGAQVAPLPQRLLGAAKPLRAFIGHVEPTFDWTLRQPETGQVLTTTTIAALYEHMHRVQPEPVGMAFNPGYKVVGELFQQWQQLTGQFAGATAAGRDFIRLMTASAQLAALDRQSLVILGDPTVALPPL
;
A
#
# COMPACT_ATOMS: atom_id res chain seq x y z
N MET A 1 28.24 -61.97 -39.71
CA MET A 1 28.69 -60.63 -39.27
C MET A 1 29.73 -60.85 -38.19
N SER A 2 30.98 -60.41 -38.41
CA SER A 2 32.08 -60.61 -37.46
C SER A 2 31.78 -59.83 -36.17
N THR A 3 31.87 -60.50 -35.02
CA THR A 3 31.57 -59.95 -33.68
C THR A 3 32.79 -59.30 -33.01
N THR A 4 33.91 -59.17 -33.74
CA THR A 4 35.14 -58.58 -33.23
C THR A 4 35.15 -57.07 -33.48
N PHE A 5 35.22 -56.28 -32.40
CA PHE A 5 35.43 -54.84 -32.48
C PHE A 5 36.80 -54.54 -33.09
N PRO A 6 36.92 -53.56 -34.00
CA PRO A 6 38.21 -53.18 -34.56
C PRO A 6 39.16 -52.71 -33.46
N THR A 7 40.38 -53.23 -33.49
CA THR A 7 41.45 -52.96 -32.51
C THR A 7 42.41 -51.89 -32.97
N GLU A 8 42.19 -51.29 -34.14
CA GLU A 8 43.00 -50.22 -34.71
C GLU A 8 42.11 -49.04 -35.08
N LEU A 9 42.68 -47.85 -35.01
CA LEU A 9 42.07 -46.61 -35.46
C LEU A 9 42.92 -46.01 -36.58
N ALA A 10 42.26 -45.78 -37.72
CA ALA A 10 42.79 -44.94 -38.78
C ALA A 10 42.26 -43.52 -38.57
N ALA A 11 43.15 -42.53 -38.60
CA ALA A 11 42.72 -41.14 -38.62
C ALA A 11 42.48 -40.70 -40.07
N ASN A 12 41.43 -39.91 -40.31
CA ASN A 12 41.17 -39.31 -41.62
C ASN A 12 42.09 -38.10 -41.86
N LEU A 13 43.40 -38.35 -41.89
CA LEU A 13 44.48 -37.38 -42.04
C LEU A 13 45.55 -38.00 -42.95
N TRP A 14 46.20 -37.21 -43.80
CA TRP A 14 47.28 -37.68 -44.69
C TRP A 14 48.60 -37.02 -44.29
N THR A 15 49.65 -37.79 -44.04
CA THR A 15 50.94 -37.24 -43.57
C THR A 15 51.89 -36.83 -44.70
N GLY A 16 51.52 -37.10 -45.96
CA GLY A 16 52.39 -36.95 -47.13
C GLY A 16 52.76 -38.29 -47.76
N ASP A 17 53.00 -39.32 -46.93
CA ASP A 17 53.48 -40.65 -47.37
C ASP A 17 52.48 -41.79 -47.09
N ALA A 18 51.67 -41.69 -46.03
CA ALA A 18 50.65 -42.68 -45.68
C ALA A 18 49.54 -42.09 -44.80
N SER A 19 48.39 -42.77 -44.73
CA SER A 19 47.37 -42.49 -43.72
C SER A 19 47.82 -43.13 -42.39
N PRO A 20 47.90 -42.36 -41.28
CA PRO A 20 48.33 -42.90 -40.01
C PRO A 20 47.26 -43.82 -39.42
N VAL A 21 47.66 -45.06 -39.15
CA VAL A 21 46.87 -46.09 -38.48
C VAL A 21 47.65 -46.56 -37.25
N ALA A 22 46.96 -46.73 -36.12
CA ALA A 22 47.56 -47.25 -34.90
C ALA A 22 46.61 -48.19 -34.16
N ALA A 23 47.17 -49.18 -33.46
CA ALA A 23 46.42 -50.01 -32.54
C ALA A 23 45.89 -49.20 -31.35
N LEU A 24 44.69 -49.55 -30.91
CA LEU A 24 44.10 -49.03 -29.69
C LEU A 24 44.91 -49.51 -28.48
N ASP A 25 45.33 -48.56 -27.64
CA ASP A 25 45.93 -48.88 -26.35
C ASP A 25 44.93 -49.59 -25.43
N ALA A 26 45.41 -50.44 -24.51
CA ALA A 26 44.57 -51.14 -23.54
C ALA A 26 43.72 -50.17 -22.67
N SER A 27 44.19 -48.94 -22.46
CA SER A 27 43.48 -47.88 -21.75
C SER A 27 42.43 -47.14 -22.59
N ALA A 28 42.34 -47.36 -23.90
CA ALA A 28 41.39 -46.68 -24.78
C ALA A 28 39.93 -46.92 -24.41
N ARG A 29 39.61 -48.10 -23.88
CA ARG A 29 38.27 -48.41 -23.34
C ARG A 29 37.92 -47.50 -22.16
N LYS A 30 38.89 -47.21 -21.28
CA LYS A 30 38.73 -46.24 -20.19
C LYS A 30 38.68 -44.81 -20.71
N TRP A 31 39.40 -44.50 -21.78
CA TRP A 31 39.40 -43.19 -22.41
C TRP A 31 38.01 -42.82 -22.94
N GLY A 32 37.32 -43.72 -23.66
CA GLY A 32 35.97 -43.47 -24.19
C GLY A 32 34.88 -43.29 -23.11
N LEU A 33 35.14 -43.76 -21.88
CA LEU A 33 34.25 -43.62 -20.73
C LEU A 33 34.56 -42.38 -19.87
N LYS A 34 35.65 -41.65 -20.15
CA LYS A 34 35.93 -40.40 -19.44
C LYS A 34 34.94 -39.35 -19.92
N MET A 35 33.96 -39.00 -19.07
CA MET A 35 33.15 -37.79 -19.28
C MET A 35 34.08 -36.57 -19.34
N ARG A 36 34.34 -36.10 -20.55
CA ARG A 36 34.93 -34.78 -20.81
C ARG A 36 33.81 -33.85 -21.23
N MET A 37 32.87 -33.60 -20.33
CA MET A 37 32.06 -32.40 -20.45
C MET A 37 33.00 -31.25 -20.11
N GLU A 38 33.45 -30.51 -21.13
CA GLU A 38 33.89 -29.14 -20.88
C GLU A 38 32.77 -28.46 -20.10
N LYS A 39 33.11 -27.79 -19.00
CA LYS A 39 32.18 -26.91 -18.30
C LYS A 39 31.74 -25.86 -19.32
N VAL A 40 30.60 -26.07 -19.95
CA VAL A 40 29.87 -25.00 -20.63
C VAL A 40 29.63 -23.96 -19.54
N SER A 41 30.28 -22.80 -19.65
CA SER A 41 30.01 -21.70 -18.74
C SER A 41 28.55 -21.33 -18.93
N ARG A 42 27.71 -21.63 -17.94
CA ARG A 42 26.34 -21.11 -17.88
C ARG A 42 26.44 -19.65 -17.43
N GLU A 43 26.96 -18.78 -18.29
CA GLU A 43 26.87 -17.31 -18.13
C GLU A 43 25.52 -16.79 -18.64
N LEU A 44 24.46 -17.53 -18.36
CA LEU A 44 23.07 -17.14 -18.64
C LEU A 44 22.26 -17.16 -17.34
N ALA A 45 22.86 -16.68 -16.24
CA ALA A 45 22.10 -16.40 -15.02
C ALA A 45 21.62 -14.93 -15.13
N ALA A 46 20.31 -14.73 -15.27
CA ALA A 46 19.73 -13.41 -15.05
C ALA A 46 20.11 -12.95 -13.62
N PRO A 47 20.39 -11.64 -13.41
CA PRO A 47 20.64 -11.13 -12.08
C PRO A 47 19.48 -11.46 -11.13
N GLU A 48 19.78 -11.73 -9.87
CA GLU A 48 18.76 -11.89 -8.85
C GLU A 48 17.88 -10.62 -8.77
N PRO A 49 16.56 -10.76 -8.54
CA PRO A 49 15.69 -9.61 -8.34
C PRO A 49 16.21 -8.73 -7.21
N VAL A 50 16.17 -7.41 -7.43
CA VAL A 50 16.53 -6.44 -6.38
C VAL A 50 15.53 -6.52 -5.23
N ASP A 51 16.06 -6.42 -4.01
CA ASP A 51 15.22 -6.27 -2.82
C ASP A 51 14.44 -4.95 -2.85
N LEU A 52 13.12 -5.05 -3.05
CA LEU A 52 12.23 -3.90 -3.11
C LEU A 52 12.11 -3.13 -1.78
N ARG A 53 12.57 -3.69 -0.66
CA ARG A 53 12.64 -2.96 0.62
C ARG A 53 13.72 -1.88 0.57
N ASN A 54 14.75 -2.05 -0.26
CA ASN A 54 15.79 -1.07 -0.45
C ASN A 54 15.35 0.02 -1.44
N TRP A 55 14.52 0.94 -0.97
CA TRP A 55 14.02 2.07 -1.78
C TRP A 55 15.15 2.98 -2.31
N ARG A 56 16.33 2.96 -1.70
CA ARG A 56 17.52 3.71 -2.15
C ARG A 56 18.18 3.09 -3.40
N HIS A 57 17.85 1.84 -3.73
CA HIS A 57 18.42 1.17 -4.88
C HIS A 57 17.93 1.84 -6.18
N PRO A 58 18.80 2.13 -7.17
CA PRO A 58 18.40 2.86 -8.39
C PRO A 58 17.30 2.19 -9.24
N GLN A 59 17.21 0.85 -9.20
CA GLN A 59 16.16 0.07 -9.87
C GLN A 59 14.85 -0.03 -9.06
N VAL A 60 14.84 0.44 -7.81
CA VAL A 60 13.66 0.51 -6.95
C VAL A 60 13.20 1.97 -6.88
N GLY A 61 14.00 2.81 -6.22
CA GLY A 61 13.82 4.25 -6.20
C GLY A 61 12.68 4.74 -5.31
N TRP A 62 12.87 5.97 -4.85
CA TRP A 62 11.83 6.84 -4.29
C TRP A 62 11.70 8.08 -5.18
N GLY A 63 10.49 8.63 -5.32
CA GLY A 63 10.22 9.88 -6.02
C GLY A 63 9.18 10.74 -5.30
N LEU A 64 9.23 12.04 -5.58
CA LEU A 64 8.29 13.02 -5.05
C LEU A 64 7.33 13.46 -6.17
N VAL A 65 6.02 13.45 -5.88
CA VAL A 65 4.98 13.94 -6.79
C VAL A 65 4.47 15.29 -6.28
N LEU A 66 4.60 16.32 -7.11
CA LEU A 66 4.10 17.68 -6.87
C LEU A 66 3.08 18.08 -7.94
N PRO A 67 2.22 19.08 -7.68
CA PRO A 67 1.45 19.72 -8.73
C PRO A 67 2.38 20.31 -9.81
N ASP A 68 1.98 20.25 -11.08
CA ASP A 68 2.64 21.01 -12.15
C ASP A 68 2.16 22.47 -12.12
N ASP A 69 3.03 23.40 -12.52
CA ASP A 69 2.72 24.83 -12.58
C ASP A 69 3.27 25.47 -13.87
N ASP A 70 2.36 25.63 -14.85
CA ASP A 70 2.29 26.70 -15.86
C ASP A 70 3.36 27.83 -15.73
N ALA A 71 3.38 28.51 -14.59
CA ALA A 71 4.16 29.72 -14.35
C ALA A 71 5.66 29.48 -14.12
N LEU A 72 6.05 28.25 -13.75
CA LEU A 72 7.45 27.90 -13.48
C LEU A 72 8.21 27.57 -14.77
N SER A 73 9.49 27.92 -14.80
CA SER A 73 10.39 27.49 -15.89
C SER A 73 10.58 25.97 -15.86
N THR A 74 10.89 25.35 -17.00
CA THR A 74 11.15 23.91 -17.08
C THR A 74 12.24 23.45 -16.09
N ALA A 75 13.29 24.25 -15.92
CA ALA A 75 14.36 23.95 -14.98
C ALA A 75 13.87 23.96 -13.53
N ALA A 76 13.00 24.91 -13.15
CA ALA A 76 12.40 24.96 -11.82
C ALA A 76 11.43 23.78 -11.58
N ARG A 77 10.70 23.32 -12.61
CA ARG A 77 9.81 22.16 -12.49
C ARG A 77 10.55 20.83 -12.35
N ALA A 78 11.81 20.77 -12.77
CA ALA A 78 12.69 19.61 -12.62
C ALA A 78 13.21 19.44 -11.18
N THR A 79 13.12 20.48 -10.36
CA THR A 79 13.50 20.49 -8.94
C THR A 79 12.25 20.59 -8.06
N ALA A 80 12.45 20.59 -6.75
CA ALA A 80 11.40 20.79 -5.75
C ALA A 80 11.42 22.21 -5.16
N ASP A 81 12.07 23.19 -5.82
CA ASP A 81 12.34 24.51 -5.23
C ASP A 81 11.07 25.32 -4.89
N ASP A 82 9.97 25.00 -5.56
CA ASP A 82 8.62 25.53 -5.36
C ASP A 82 7.86 24.85 -4.20
N ALA A 83 8.38 23.77 -3.64
CA ALA A 83 7.82 23.14 -2.45
C ALA A 83 8.25 23.87 -1.16
N PRO A 84 7.50 23.71 -0.04
CA PRO A 84 7.90 24.25 1.25
C PRO A 84 9.24 23.71 1.73
N GLU A 85 9.92 24.49 2.59
CA GLU A 85 11.29 24.20 3.03
C GLU A 85 11.50 22.75 3.52
N PRO A 86 10.62 22.16 4.35
CA PRO A 86 10.82 20.77 4.77
C PRO A 86 10.80 19.77 3.61
N ILE A 87 9.93 19.97 2.61
CA ILE A 87 9.88 19.08 1.43
C ILE A 87 11.14 19.25 0.56
N ARG A 88 11.68 20.46 0.46
CA ARG A 88 12.98 20.69 -0.21
C ARG A 88 14.11 19.99 0.52
N ALA A 89 14.15 20.08 1.85
CA ALA A 89 15.13 19.37 2.67
C ALA A 89 15.03 17.85 2.50
N LEU A 90 13.80 17.31 2.45
CA LEU A 90 13.56 15.90 2.19
C LEU A 90 14.06 15.46 0.80
N ALA A 91 13.74 16.23 -0.24
CA ALA A 91 14.22 15.96 -1.59
C ALA A 91 15.75 16.01 -1.68
N ALA A 92 16.39 16.99 -1.03
CA ALA A 92 17.84 17.12 -0.98
C ALA A 92 18.52 15.95 -0.24
N ALA A 93 17.90 15.43 0.82
CA ALA A 93 18.39 14.29 1.57
C ALA A 93 18.23 12.94 0.84
N ARG A 94 17.48 12.91 -0.28
CA ARG A 94 17.26 11.73 -1.12
C ARG A 94 17.83 11.96 -2.52
N PRO A 95 19.16 12.08 -2.66
CA PRO A 95 19.78 12.43 -3.93
C PRO A 95 19.49 11.37 -5.01
N GLY A 96 19.24 11.83 -6.23
CA GLY A 96 18.90 10.96 -7.38
C GLY A 96 17.43 10.60 -7.50
N SER A 97 16.59 10.94 -6.51
CA SER A 97 15.15 10.77 -6.59
C SER A 97 14.51 11.77 -7.56
N PRO A 98 13.64 11.32 -8.50
CA PRO A 98 13.00 12.22 -9.43
C PRO A 98 11.91 13.05 -8.76
N ILE A 99 11.80 14.31 -9.21
CA ILE A 99 10.60 15.12 -9.01
C ILE A 99 9.67 14.88 -10.20
N LEU A 100 8.45 14.47 -9.89
CA LEU A 100 7.40 14.14 -10.84
C LEU A 100 6.26 15.13 -10.68
N ARG A 101 5.66 15.54 -11.78
CA ARG A 101 4.62 16.57 -11.82
C ARG A 101 3.30 15.96 -12.26
N TYR A 102 2.27 16.21 -11.46
CA TYR A 102 0.90 15.87 -11.77
C TYR A 102 0.25 16.98 -12.60
N ARG A 103 -0.35 16.61 -13.73
CA ARG A 103 -1.14 17.50 -14.58
C ARG A 103 -2.57 17.03 -14.64
N ALA A 104 -3.51 17.93 -14.40
CA ALA A 104 -4.93 17.61 -14.48
C ALA A 104 -5.34 17.17 -15.90
N GLU A 105 -4.74 17.75 -16.95
CA GLU A 105 -5.10 17.47 -18.35
C GLU A 105 -4.72 16.06 -18.81
N THR A 106 -3.60 15.53 -18.30
CA THR A 106 -3.20 14.15 -18.61
C THR A 106 -4.04 13.12 -17.85
N GLY A 107 -4.76 13.58 -16.83
CA GLY A 107 -5.47 12.74 -15.87
C GLY A 107 -4.50 11.82 -15.14
N ALA A 108 -5.01 10.69 -14.65
CA ALA A 108 -4.23 9.72 -13.90
C ALA A 108 -3.49 8.68 -14.78
N ARG A 109 -3.12 9.06 -16.02
CA ARG A 109 -2.41 8.19 -16.97
C ARG A 109 -0.90 8.34 -16.91
N PHE A 110 -0.44 9.56 -16.69
CA PHE A 110 0.96 9.95 -16.78
C PHE A 110 1.38 10.81 -15.60
N LEU A 111 2.65 10.70 -15.26
CA LEU A 111 3.39 11.70 -14.48
C LEU A 111 4.41 12.36 -15.39
N ARG A 112 4.48 13.69 -15.37
CA ARG A 112 5.48 14.41 -16.16
C ARG A 112 6.78 14.54 -15.38
N ARG A 113 7.89 14.18 -15.99
CA ARG A 113 9.23 14.45 -15.47
C ARG A 113 9.91 15.49 -16.34
N TYR A 114 10.39 16.56 -15.71
CA TYR A 114 11.25 17.55 -16.36
C TYR A 114 12.71 17.24 -16.00
N TYR A 115 13.62 17.49 -16.94
CA TYR A 115 15.05 17.21 -16.80
C TYR A 115 15.87 18.51 -16.77
N PRO A 116 17.08 18.49 -16.19
CA PRO A 116 17.95 19.68 -16.09
C PRO A 116 18.35 20.29 -17.44
N ASP A 117 18.30 19.51 -18.52
CA ASP A 117 18.59 19.96 -19.89
C ASP A 117 17.42 20.69 -20.56
N GLY A 118 16.30 20.86 -19.84
CA GLY A 118 15.09 21.50 -20.33
C GLY A 118 14.13 20.58 -21.06
N SER A 119 14.46 19.29 -21.23
CA SER A 119 13.55 18.30 -21.81
C SER A 119 12.49 17.85 -20.79
N ALA A 120 11.40 17.28 -21.30
CA ALA A 120 10.31 16.73 -20.50
C ALA A 120 9.81 15.41 -21.08
N GLN A 121 9.32 14.53 -20.22
CA GLN A 121 8.76 13.24 -20.61
C GLN A 121 7.53 12.89 -19.78
N ASP A 122 6.48 12.43 -20.45
CA ASP A 122 5.34 11.80 -19.80
C ASP A 122 5.64 10.33 -19.54
N ILE A 123 5.68 9.96 -18.26
CA ILE A 123 5.95 8.61 -17.79
C ILE A 123 4.61 7.95 -17.50
N ALA A 124 4.32 6.85 -18.21
CA ALA A 124 3.09 6.09 -18.01
C ALA A 124 3.07 5.46 -16.61
N ILE A 125 1.94 5.64 -15.91
CA ILE A 125 1.71 5.02 -14.60
C ILE A 125 1.40 3.53 -14.76
N SER A 126 0.56 3.21 -15.75
CA SER A 126 0.13 1.86 -16.09
C SER A 126 1.11 1.18 -17.06
N GLY A 127 1.34 -0.11 -16.86
CA GLY A 127 2.07 -0.98 -17.79
C GLY A 127 3.45 -1.45 -17.29
N ALA A 128 4.11 -2.26 -18.12
CA ALA A 128 5.43 -2.86 -17.85
C ALA A 128 6.61 -1.89 -18.12
N GLY A 129 6.39 -0.58 -17.93
CA GLY A 129 7.43 0.43 -18.09
C GLY A 129 8.60 0.22 -17.12
N ALA A 130 9.75 0.82 -17.45
CA ALA A 130 10.94 0.73 -16.61
C ALA A 130 10.66 1.25 -15.19
N ARG A 131 11.22 0.59 -14.19
CA ARG A 131 11.13 0.97 -12.78
C ARG A 131 12.45 1.52 -12.25
N GLY A 132 12.37 2.36 -11.23
CA GLY A 132 13.52 3.00 -10.62
C GLY A 132 13.63 4.49 -10.93
N VAL A 133 14.82 5.04 -10.78
CA VAL A 133 15.06 6.51 -10.87
C VAL A 133 15.66 6.97 -12.20
N ALA A 134 16.01 6.02 -13.09
CA ALA A 134 16.59 6.31 -14.40
C ALA A 134 15.64 7.19 -15.25
N PRO A 135 16.17 7.94 -16.25
CA PRO A 135 15.32 8.67 -17.19
C PRO A 135 14.25 7.76 -17.82
N GLY A 136 13.00 8.22 -17.83
CA GLY A 136 11.85 7.47 -18.32
C GLY A 136 11.36 6.33 -17.42
N ALA A 137 11.98 6.10 -16.27
CA ALA A 137 11.54 5.12 -15.29
C ALA A 137 10.67 5.73 -14.19
N LEU A 138 9.73 4.95 -13.67
CA LEU A 138 8.89 5.32 -12.54
C LEU A 138 9.40 4.64 -11.25
N PRO A 139 9.73 5.37 -10.18
CA PRO A 139 10.11 4.77 -8.90
C PRO A 139 9.02 3.86 -8.34
N TYR A 140 9.42 2.86 -7.55
CA TYR A 140 8.46 2.02 -6.82
C TYR A 140 7.81 2.82 -5.69
N TYR A 141 8.57 3.63 -4.96
CA TYR A 141 8.02 4.44 -3.86
C TYR A 141 7.72 5.86 -4.33
N LEU A 142 6.50 6.32 -4.11
CA LEU A 142 6.07 7.67 -4.50
C LEU A 142 5.40 8.37 -3.33
N LEU A 143 5.96 9.51 -2.91
CA LEU A 143 5.29 10.42 -1.98
C LEU A 143 4.55 11.49 -2.78
N ILE A 144 3.24 11.58 -2.61
CA ILE A 144 2.41 12.67 -3.10
C ILE A 144 2.42 13.79 -2.07
N TYR A 145 2.83 15.00 -2.45
CA TYR A 145 2.72 16.18 -1.60
C TYR A 145 1.75 17.18 -2.21
N ALA A 146 0.47 17.01 -1.90
CA ALA A 146 -0.64 17.88 -2.28
C ALA A 146 -1.93 17.48 -1.59
N GLU A 147 -2.80 18.46 -1.33
CA GLU A 147 -4.19 18.22 -0.96
C GLU A 147 -4.95 17.45 -2.06
N PRO A 148 -5.99 16.69 -1.69
CA PRO A 148 -6.76 15.90 -2.64
C PRO A 148 -7.64 16.74 -3.59
N ASP A 149 -7.86 18.02 -3.32
CA ASP A 149 -8.47 18.94 -4.28
C ASP A 149 -7.55 19.28 -5.47
N THR A 150 -6.23 19.20 -5.26
CA THR A 150 -5.19 19.55 -6.22
C THR A 150 -4.67 18.32 -6.94
N ILE A 151 -4.35 17.26 -6.19
CA ILE A 151 -4.02 15.93 -6.74
C ILE A 151 -5.10 14.95 -6.23
N PRO A 152 -6.13 14.62 -7.04
CA PRO A 152 -7.29 13.82 -6.61
C PRO A 152 -6.99 12.49 -5.93
N TRP A 153 -7.87 12.02 -5.05
CA TRP A 153 -7.75 10.69 -4.42
C TRP A 153 -7.66 9.56 -5.43
N ARG A 154 -8.49 9.59 -6.48
CA ARG A 154 -8.43 8.66 -7.61
C ARG A 154 -7.04 8.50 -8.23
N PHE A 155 -6.19 9.54 -8.16
CA PHE A 155 -4.82 9.46 -8.64
C PHE A 155 -3.97 8.54 -7.74
N GLN A 156 -4.10 8.68 -6.41
CA GLN A 156 -3.43 7.80 -5.46
C GLN A 156 -3.94 6.36 -5.57
N TYR A 157 -5.25 6.17 -5.74
CA TYR A 157 -5.85 4.83 -5.93
C TYR A 157 -5.22 4.10 -7.13
N LEU A 158 -4.98 4.83 -8.22
CA LEU A 158 -4.35 4.30 -9.42
C LEU A 158 -2.84 4.07 -9.23
N LEU A 159 -2.14 4.91 -8.46
CA LEU A 159 -0.73 4.72 -8.14
C LEU A 159 -0.48 3.53 -7.22
N ASN A 160 -1.41 3.22 -6.32
CA ASN A 160 -1.30 2.11 -5.36
C ASN A 160 -1.18 0.72 -6.03
N GLN A 161 -1.63 0.56 -7.28
CA GLN A 161 -1.54 -0.73 -8.00
C GLN A 161 -0.12 -1.00 -8.57
N PRO A 162 0.51 -0.07 -9.31
CA PRO A 162 1.86 -0.24 -9.83
C PRO A 162 2.98 0.23 -8.90
N CYS A 163 2.68 1.03 -7.88
CA CYS A 163 3.65 1.68 -7.00
C CYS A 163 3.22 1.58 -5.53
N PHE A 164 4.17 1.85 -4.65
CA PHE A 164 4.00 2.03 -3.22
C PHE A 164 3.79 3.53 -2.96
N ALA A 165 2.53 3.99 -2.97
CA ALA A 165 2.22 5.40 -2.86
C ALA A 165 1.77 5.79 -1.44
N GLY A 166 2.29 6.92 -0.97
CA GLY A 166 1.83 7.60 0.24
C GLY A 166 1.51 9.07 -0.07
N ARG A 167 0.78 9.73 0.81
CA ARG A 167 0.40 11.15 0.66
C ARG A 167 0.67 11.95 1.92
N LEU A 168 1.20 13.15 1.76
CA LEU A 168 1.36 14.13 2.83
C LEU A 168 0.70 15.46 2.43
N THR A 169 -0.08 16.04 3.34
CA THR A 169 -0.74 17.35 3.14
C THR A 169 -0.45 18.34 4.26
N LEU A 170 0.42 17.96 5.20
CA LEU A 170 0.79 18.80 6.34
C LEU A 170 1.44 20.10 5.88
N THR A 171 1.27 21.15 6.67
CA THR A 171 1.91 22.46 6.47
C THR A 171 2.47 23.01 7.78
N GLY A 172 3.33 24.03 7.70
CA GLY A 172 3.91 24.71 8.86
C GLY A 172 4.66 23.75 9.81
N THR A 173 4.52 23.97 11.12
CA THR A 173 5.19 23.17 12.16
C THR A 173 4.84 21.68 12.10
N ALA A 174 3.62 21.33 11.69
CA ALA A 174 3.23 19.93 11.55
C ALA A 174 4.07 19.21 10.48
N LEU A 175 4.30 19.88 9.35
CA LEU A 175 5.16 19.38 8.27
C LEU A 175 6.62 19.29 8.71
N GLU A 176 7.12 20.32 9.41
CA GLU A 176 8.49 20.34 9.95
C GLU A 176 8.72 19.17 10.90
N ASN A 177 7.80 18.90 11.83
CA ASN A 177 7.89 17.78 12.76
C ASN A 177 7.99 16.45 12.02
N TYR A 178 7.08 16.20 11.06
CA TYR A 178 7.05 14.97 10.29
C TYR A 178 8.32 14.74 9.49
N VAL A 179 8.76 15.75 8.72
CA VAL A 179 9.95 15.64 7.88
C VAL A 179 11.21 15.49 8.73
N ASN A 180 11.33 16.22 9.84
CA ASN A 180 12.49 16.08 10.73
C ASN A 180 12.58 14.67 11.31
N ALA A 181 11.45 14.06 11.68
CA ALA A 181 11.42 12.68 12.14
C ALA A 181 11.78 11.69 11.01
N LEU A 182 11.25 11.92 9.80
CA LEU A 182 11.54 11.12 8.61
C LEU A 182 13.01 11.15 8.20
N LEU A 183 13.65 12.33 8.22
CA LEU A 183 15.07 12.49 7.91
C LEU A 183 15.98 11.78 8.92
N LYS A 184 15.55 11.69 10.17
CA LYS A 184 16.22 10.93 11.23
C LYS A 184 15.82 9.45 11.26
N GLU A 185 14.98 9.00 10.32
CA GLU A 185 14.43 7.65 10.25
C GLU A 185 13.71 7.20 11.55
N TRP A 186 13.24 8.16 12.36
CA TRP A 186 12.74 7.93 13.72
C TRP A 186 13.72 7.12 14.60
N ASN A 187 15.03 7.31 14.45
CA ASN A 187 16.04 6.60 15.25
C ASN A 187 15.95 6.89 16.76
N ASP A 188 15.37 8.03 17.13
CA ASP A 188 15.17 8.45 18.53
C ASP A 188 13.72 8.21 19.03
N ALA A 189 12.91 7.47 18.26
CA ALA A 189 11.52 7.20 18.61
C ALA A 189 11.38 6.29 19.83
N GLY A 190 10.48 6.64 20.74
CA GLY A 190 10.20 5.89 21.96
C GLY A 190 9.15 4.78 21.82
N CYS A 191 8.65 4.49 20.63
CA CYS A 191 7.64 3.44 20.45
C CYS A 191 8.22 2.03 20.60
N ASP A 192 7.44 1.11 21.17
CA ASP A 192 7.81 -0.28 21.44
C ASP A 192 7.17 -1.25 20.42
N PRO A 193 7.99 -1.95 19.59
CA PRO A 193 7.49 -2.94 18.63
C PRO A 193 6.97 -4.23 19.28
N HIS A 194 7.27 -4.49 20.54
CA HIS A 194 6.79 -5.67 21.27
C HIS A 194 5.39 -5.48 21.87
N GLN A 195 4.85 -4.25 21.87
CA GLN A 195 3.61 -3.91 22.58
C GLN A 195 2.53 -3.34 21.65
N PRO A 196 2.14 -4.03 20.56
CA PRO A 196 1.10 -3.54 19.67
C PRO A 196 -0.26 -3.47 20.38
N VAL A 197 -1.08 -2.50 19.98
CA VAL A 197 -2.42 -2.29 20.51
C VAL A 197 -3.44 -2.56 19.41
N VAL A 198 -4.36 -3.47 19.68
CA VAL A 198 -5.56 -3.74 18.86
C VAL A 198 -6.76 -3.27 19.64
N TRP A 199 -7.52 -2.33 19.10
CA TRP A 199 -8.74 -1.80 19.68
C TRP A 199 -9.90 -2.01 18.72
N THR A 200 -10.96 -2.64 19.20
CA THR A 200 -12.08 -3.05 18.34
C THR A 200 -13.41 -2.86 19.04
N VAL A 201 -14.33 -2.20 18.36
CA VAL A 201 -15.70 -1.99 18.83
C VAL A 201 -16.60 -3.06 18.24
N ASP A 202 -17.61 -3.44 19.01
CA ASP A 202 -18.70 -4.31 18.58
C ASP A 202 -20.01 -3.79 19.18
N HIS A 203 -20.83 -3.13 18.36
CA HIS A 203 -22.14 -2.61 18.78
C HIS A 203 -23.24 -3.69 18.76
N GLY A 204 -22.93 -4.91 18.32
CA GLY A 204 -23.86 -6.03 18.26
C GLY A 204 -25.04 -5.81 17.30
N GLY A 205 -26.08 -6.64 17.44
CA GLY A 205 -27.36 -6.42 16.73
C GLY A 205 -27.33 -6.51 15.20
N GLY A 206 -26.29 -7.12 14.62
CA GLY A 206 -26.09 -7.17 13.17
C GLY A 206 -25.37 -5.95 12.60
N ASP A 207 -24.80 -5.10 13.45
CA ASP A 207 -23.93 -4.00 13.05
C ASP A 207 -22.63 -4.51 12.39
N ILE A 208 -22.10 -3.74 11.44
CA ILE A 208 -20.87 -4.08 10.71
C ILE A 208 -19.65 -4.16 11.63
N THR A 209 -19.63 -3.47 12.76
CA THR A 209 -18.54 -3.51 13.75
C THR A 209 -18.30 -4.92 14.31
N THR A 210 -19.37 -5.73 14.48
CA THR A 210 -19.23 -7.15 14.81
C THR A 210 -18.43 -7.89 13.73
N LEU A 211 -18.73 -7.65 12.45
CA LEU A 211 -18.02 -8.25 11.33
C LEU A 211 -16.57 -7.76 11.26
N MET A 212 -16.31 -6.48 11.49
CA MET A 212 -14.96 -5.90 11.49
C MET A 212 -14.09 -6.50 12.60
N ARG A 213 -14.64 -6.67 13.81
CA ARG A 213 -13.97 -7.37 14.92
C ARG A 213 -13.54 -8.77 14.49
N LYS A 214 -14.49 -9.57 13.97
CA LYS A 214 -14.25 -10.97 13.59
C LYS A 214 -13.37 -11.13 12.35
N ALA A 215 -13.49 -10.23 11.39
CA ALA A 215 -12.77 -10.33 10.11
C ALA A 215 -11.38 -9.72 10.16
N ILE A 216 -11.07 -8.82 11.09
CA ILE A 216 -9.80 -8.08 11.10
C ILE A 216 -9.15 -8.11 12.47
N ALA A 217 -9.80 -7.53 13.48
CA ALA A 217 -9.15 -7.26 14.77
C ALA A 217 -8.75 -8.56 15.49
N GLU A 218 -9.66 -9.53 15.59
CA GLU A 218 -9.38 -10.82 16.23
C GLU A 218 -8.29 -11.60 15.48
N PRO A 219 -8.37 -11.82 14.14
CA PRO A 219 -7.30 -12.50 13.41
C PRO A 219 -5.92 -11.83 13.52
N VAL A 220 -5.86 -10.50 13.59
CA VAL A 220 -4.61 -9.75 13.80
C VAL A 220 -4.11 -9.96 15.22
N ALA A 221 -4.96 -9.80 16.23
CA ALA A 221 -4.60 -10.00 17.63
C ALA A 221 -4.13 -11.44 17.91
N GLU A 222 -4.79 -12.44 17.32
CA GLU A 222 -4.39 -13.85 17.42
C GLU A 222 -3.00 -14.11 16.85
N LYS A 223 -2.69 -13.56 15.66
CA LYS A 223 -1.36 -13.68 15.05
C LYS A 223 -0.28 -13.02 15.91
N LEU A 224 -0.54 -11.82 16.41
CA LEU A 224 0.40 -11.10 17.28
C LEU A 224 0.59 -11.83 18.63
N ALA A 225 -0.49 -12.36 19.21
CA ALA A 225 -0.45 -13.10 20.48
C ALA A 225 0.29 -14.43 20.37
N ALA A 226 0.25 -15.06 19.20
CA ALA A 226 0.95 -16.31 18.92
C ALA A 226 2.47 -16.12 18.67
N ASP A 227 2.93 -14.89 18.44
CA ASP A 227 4.34 -14.58 18.24
C ASP A 227 5.12 -14.63 19.58
N SER A 228 6.33 -15.20 19.56
CA SER A 228 7.11 -15.40 20.78
C SER A 228 7.80 -14.14 21.31
N GLN A 229 8.03 -13.12 20.47
CA GLN A 229 8.65 -11.86 20.84
C GLN A 229 7.61 -10.78 21.17
N ILE A 230 6.42 -10.86 20.57
CA ILE A 230 5.36 -9.85 20.70
C ILE A 230 4.25 -10.31 21.66
N GLY A 231 3.96 -11.63 21.71
CA GLY A 231 2.70 -12.14 22.25
C GLY A 231 2.36 -11.73 23.68
N ALA A 232 3.37 -11.58 24.55
CA ALA A 232 3.18 -11.11 25.92
C ALA A 232 2.84 -9.61 26.04
N GLY A 233 3.23 -8.81 25.04
CA GLY A 233 3.05 -7.36 25.00
C GLY A 233 1.77 -6.90 24.29
N VAL A 234 1.11 -7.77 23.51
CA VAL A 234 -0.13 -7.42 22.80
C VAL A 234 -1.20 -6.94 23.77
N ARG A 235 -1.93 -5.89 23.40
CA ARG A 235 -3.13 -5.43 24.10
C ARG A 235 -4.32 -5.46 23.15
N LEU A 236 -5.29 -6.33 23.44
CA LEU A 236 -6.59 -6.32 22.80
C LEU A 236 -7.59 -5.59 23.70
N LEU A 237 -8.17 -4.51 23.20
CA LEU A 237 -9.23 -3.74 23.84
C LEU A 237 -10.53 -3.96 23.07
N ASP A 238 -11.41 -4.80 23.60
CA ASP A 238 -12.66 -5.20 22.97
C ASP A 238 -13.85 -5.11 23.93
N GLU A 239 -15.07 -5.30 23.41
CA GLU A 239 -16.30 -5.32 24.21
C GLU A 239 -16.45 -4.07 25.08
N ALA A 240 -16.68 -4.24 26.39
CA ALA A 240 -16.78 -3.15 27.36
C ALA A 240 -15.48 -2.35 27.54
N HIS A 241 -14.33 -2.89 27.09
CA HIS A 241 -13.03 -2.24 27.15
C HIS A 241 -12.74 -1.38 25.91
N ALA A 242 -13.58 -1.45 24.86
CA ALA A 242 -13.43 -0.67 23.65
C ALA A 242 -13.90 0.80 23.82
N THR A 243 -13.43 1.47 24.88
CA THR A 243 -13.69 2.89 25.17
C THR A 243 -12.51 3.76 24.75
N HIS A 244 -12.73 5.04 24.44
CA HIS A 244 -11.60 5.95 24.18
C HIS A 244 -10.73 6.21 25.40
N ALA A 245 -11.32 6.20 26.60
CA ALA A 245 -10.57 6.40 27.83
C ALA A 245 -9.51 5.31 28.02
N LEU A 246 -9.89 4.06 27.79
CA LEU A 246 -8.94 2.95 27.90
C LEU A 246 -7.95 2.94 26.73
N LEU A 247 -8.40 3.23 25.49
CA LEU A 247 -7.48 3.39 24.35
C LEU A 247 -6.37 4.41 24.67
N ARG A 248 -6.73 5.62 25.12
CA ARG A 248 -5.76 6.65 25.50
C ARG A 248 -4.80 6.20 26.59
N ALA A 249 -5.32 5.57 27.65
CA ALA A 249 -4.51 5.07 28.75
C ALA A 249 -3.51 3.98 28.29
N THR A 250 -3.98 3.04 27.47
CA THR A 250 -3.15 1.96 26.92
C THR A 250 -2.08 2.51 25.99
N LEU A 251 -2.40 3.44 25.09
CA LEU A 251 -1.42 4.08 24.21
C LEU A 251 -0.34 4.82 25.01
N ALA A 252 -0.73 5.58 26.04
CA ALA A 252 0.18 6.30 26.91
C ALA A 252 1.09 5.38 27.75
N GLN A 253 0.59 4.22 28.16
CA GLN A 253 1.34 3.26 28.97
C GLN A 253 2.30 2.39 28.13
N HIS A 254 1.85 1.97 26.95
CA HIS A 254 2.53 0.94 26.17
C HIS A 254 3.37 1.48 25.01
N HIS A 255 3.14 2.74 24.59
CA HIS A 255 3.83 3.38 23.48
C HIS A 255 3.94 2.46 22.23
N PRO A 256 2.85 1.88 21.74
CA PRO A 256 2.91 0.86 20.69
C PRO A 256 3.59 1.37 19.41
N ALA A 257 4.41 0.55 18.76
CA ALA A 257 4.84 0.82 17.39
C ALA A 257 3.73 0.54 16.35
N LEU A 258 2.76 -0.32 16.67
CA LEU A 258 1.58 -0.58 15.84
C LEU A 258 0.28 -0.39 16.62
N VAL A 259 -0.60 0.45 16.07
CA VAL A 259 -1.99 0.63 16.55
C VAL A 259 -2.95 0.16 15.47
N VAL A 260 -3.84 -0.76 15.81
CA VAL A 260 -4.89 -1.29 14.93
C VAL A 260 -6.25 -0.93 15.54
N THR A 261 -7.08 -0.22 14.81
CA THR A 261 -8.42 0.19 15.24
C THR A 261 -9.48 -0.29 14.27
N THR A 262 -10.58 -0.85 14.78
CA THR A 262 -11.75 -1.21 13.97
C THR A 262 -13.03 -0.73 14.65
N SER A 263 -13.75 0.20 14.02
CA SER A 263 -15.01 0.78 14.51
C SER A 263 -15.77 1.48 13.38
N HIS A 264 -16.92 2.07 13.69
CA HIS A 264 -17.47 3.13 12.83
C HIS A 264 -16.52 4.32 12.75
N GLY A 265 -16.65 5.08 11.65
CA GLY A 265 -16.04 6.40 11.50
C GLY A 265 -17.12 7.48 11.58
N GLN A 266 -16.86 8.52 12.36
CA GLN A 266 -17.82 9.60 12.57
C GLN A 266 -18.07 10.38 11.26
N THR A 267 -19.32 10.37 10.78
CA THR A 267 -19.75 11.03 9.54
C THR A 267 -20.98 11.93 9.75
N GLY A 268 -21.24 12.32 11.01
CA GLY A 268 -22.28 13.28 11.36
C GLY A 268 -21.73 14.41 12.25
N PRO A 269 -22.56 15.39 12.61
CA PRO A 269 -23.96 15.55 12.18
C PRO A 269 -24.11 16.03 10.73
N LEU A 270 -25.00 15.39 9.96
CA LEU A 270 -25.18 15.67 8.51
C LEU A 270 -25.71 17.09 8.19
N HIS A 271 -26.32 17.77 9.16
CA HIS A 271 -26.86 19.12 8.98
C HIS A 271 -25.87 20.24 9.31
N ASP A 272 -24.67 19.90 9.80
CA ASP A 272 -23.63 20.86 10.18
C ASP A 272 -22.29 20.35 9.62
N HIS A 273 -22.03 20.72 8.37
CA HIS A 273 -20.85 20.28 7.62
C HIS A 273 -19.53 20.68 8.30
N VAL A 274 -19.51 21.79 9.05
CA VAL A 274 -18.32 22.24 9.77
C VAL A 274 -18.01 21.28 10.91
N LYS A 275 -19.01 20.91 11.73
CA LYS A 275 -18.82 19.91 12.78
C LYS A 275 -18.51 18.53 12.21
N MET A 276 -19.20 18.14 11.15
CA MET A 276 -18.94 16.87 10.47
C MET A 276 -17.49 16.78 9.98
N ALA A 277 -16.99 17.82 9.30
CA ALA A 277 -15.60 17.88 8.85
C ALA A 277 -14.60 17.81 10.00
N ALA A 278 -14.87 18.49 11.12
CA ALA A 278 -13.99 18.51 12.30
C ALA A 278 -13.82 17.14 12.99
N SER A 279 -14.78 16.22 12.82
CA SER A 279 -14.73 14.87 13.37
C SER A 279 -14.70 13.77 12.31
N LEU A 280 -14.52 14.11 11.04
CA LEU A 280 -14.65 13.16 9.92
C LEU A 280 -13.78 11.93 10.14
N GLY A 281 -14.38 10.76 10.09
CA GLY A 281 -13.69 9.48 10.17
C GLY A 281 -13.07 9.16 11.53
N ALA A 282 -13.32 9.97 12.57
CA ALA A 282 -12.85 9.69 13.91
C ALA A 282 -13.48 8.36 14.42
N PRO A 283 -12.68 7.45 15.01
CA PRO A 283 -13.19 6.19 15.56
C PRO A 283 -14.29 6.41 16.60
N VAL A 284 -15.39 5.68 16.46
CA VAL A 284 -16.52 5.71 17.40
C VAL A 284 -16.40 4.56 18.39
N ASP A 285 -16.48 4.83 19.69
CA ASP A 285 -16.31 3.80 20.73
C ASP A 285 -17.60 3.03 21.07
N VAL A 286 -17.50 2.09 22.02
CA VAL A 286 -18.64 1.30 22.50
C VAL A 286 -19.75 2.17 23.13
N GLU A 287 -19.43 3.36 23.61
CA GLU A 287 -20.37 4.34 24.17
C GLU A 287 -20.96 5.27 23.10
N HIS A 288 -20.65 5.03 21.82
CA HIS A 288 -21.05 5.84 20.66
C HIS A 288 -20.49 7.28 20.70
N GLY A 289 -19.42 7.52 21.46
CA GLY A 289 -18.65 8.75 21.40
C GLY A 289 -17.70 8.73 20.20
N ALA A 290 -17.37 9.90 19.64
CA ALA A 290 -16.30 10.05 18.65
C ALA A 290 -14.97 10.41 19.34
N LEU A 291 -13.85 9.89 18.83
CA LEU A 291 -12.54 10.06 19.46
C LEU A 291 -12.14 11.54 19.52
N ASP A 292 -11.93 12.03 20.75
CA ASP A 292 -11.36 13.35 20.98
C ASP A 292 -9.84 13.32 20.70
N ILE A 293 -9.46 13.93 19.59
CA ILE A 293 -8.09 13.98 19.08
C ILE A 293 -7.18 14.82 19.98
N ASP A 294 -7.70 15.90 20.55
CA ASP A 294 -6.93 16.78 21.44
C ASP A 294 -6.66 16.09 22.77
N ALA A 295 -7.67 15.45 23.35
CA ALA A 295 -7.50 14.65 24.55
C ALA A 295 -6.54 13.46 24.33
N LEU A 296 -6.58 12.84 23.15
CA LEU A 296 -5.62 11.80 22.77
C LEU A 296 -4.19 12.33 22.75
N LEU A 297 -3.94 13.42 22.02
CA LEU A 297 -2.59 13.98 21.87
C LEU A 297 -2.05 14.61 23.17
N ALA A 298 -2.94 15.06 24.06
CA ALA A 298 -2.56 15.50 25.39
C ALA A 298 -2.06 14.35 26.28
N ALA A 299 -2.62 13.14 26.12
CA ALA A 299 -2.27 11.96 26.90
C ALA A 299 -1.12 11.14 26.28
N TRP A 300 -1.01 11.12 24.96
CA TRP A 300 -0.07 10.29 24.22
C TRP A 300 0.45 11.00 22.98
N GLN A 301 1.75 10.85 22.72
CA GLN A 301 2.35 11.27 21.48
C GLN A 301 2.73 10.03 20.65
N PRO A 302 2.45 10.00 19.33
CA PRO A 302 2.65 8.80 18.53
C PRO A 302 4.07 8.27 18.46
N ASP A 303 5.04 9.17 18.44
CA ASP A 303 6.47 8.89 18.58
C ASP A 303 6.97 7.70 17.75
N GLY A 304 6.63 7.69 16.46
CA GLY A 304 7.06 6.66 15.52
C GLY A 304 6.13 5.47 15.36
N ALA A 305 4.94 5.47 15.96
CA ALA A 305 3.94 4.45 15.70
C ALA A 305 3.43 4.47 14.25
N ILE A 306 2.84 3.36 13.81
CA ILE A 306 2.04 3.23 12.61
C ILE A 306 0.60 2.94 13.04
N TRP A 307 -0.36 3.66 12.49
CA TRP A 307 -1.78 3.51 12.83
C TRP A 307 -2.56 2.98 11.64
N TYR A 308 -3.22 1.83 11.81
CA TYR A 308 -4.22 1.30 10.89
C TYR A 308 -5.64 1.52 11.46
N ALA A 309 -6.50 2.17 10.68
CA ALA A 309 -7.88 2.46 11.05
C ALA A 309 -8.87 1.90 10.01
N HIS A 310 -9.48 0.78 10.34
CA HIS A 310 -10.66 0.30 9.63
C HIS A 310 -11.88 1.03 10.19
N ALA A 311 -12.19 2.18 9.60
CA ALA A 311 -13.37 2.98 9.90
C ALA A 311 -13.72 3.80 8.65
N CYS A 312 -15.01 4.04 8.41
CA CYS A 312 -15.46 4.82 7.27
C CYS A 312 -14.83 6.21 7.26
N CYS A 313 -14.25 6.60 6.12
CA CYS A 313 -13.65 7.92 5.93
C CYS A 313 -12.50 8.25 6.91
N SER A 314 -11.87 7.24 7.53
CA SER A 314 -10.78 7.42 8.50
C SER A 314 -9.54 8.12 7.95
N ALA A 315 -9.32 8.06 6.63
CA ALA A 315 -8.25 8.78 5.94
C ALA A 315 -8.72 10.11 5.31
N GLY A 316 -10.02 10.27 5.04
CA GLY A 316 -10.55 11.46 4.38
C GLY A 316 -11.89 11.19 3.68
N CYS A 317 -12.27 12.08 2.76
CA CYS A 317 -13.38 11.88 1.84
C CYS A 317 -13.06 12.47 0.47
N ASP A 318 -13.77 12.02 -0.56
CA ASP A 318 -13.71 12.57 -1.92
C ASP A 318 -14.91 13.52 -2.19
N ASN A 319 -14.82 14.34 -3.23
CA ASN A 319 -15.88 15.27 -3.63
C ASN A 319 -16.97 14.65 -4.52
N VAL A 320 -16.85 13.34 -4.82
CA VAL A 320 -17.80 12.58 -5.62
C VAL A 320 -18.32 11.40 -4.82
N ASN A 321 -19.64 11.23 -4.78
CA ASN A 321 -20.25 10.01 -4.28
C ASN A 321 -20.14 8.89 -5.32
N SER A 322 -19.12 8.04 -5.20
CA SER A 322 -18.91 6.85 -6.06
C SER A 322 -20.01 5.78 -5.94
N TYR A 323 -20.87 5.90 -4.93
CA TYR A 323 -21.97 4.97 -4.61
C TYR A 323 -23.34 5.54 -4.95
N LYS A 324 -23.39 6.59 -5.78
CA LYS A 324 -24.66 7.15 -6.25
C LYS A 324 -25.52 6.05 -6.87
N GLU A 325 -26.81 6.02 -6.51
CA GLU A 325 -27.79 5.01 -6.95
C GLU A 325 -27.57 3.58 -6.41
N LEU A 326 -26.60 3.36 -5.52
CA LEU A 326 -26.45 2.07 -4.83
C LEU A 326 -27.67 1.72 -3.96
N VAL A 327 -28.26 2.73 -3.33
CA VAL A 327 -29.44 2.62 -2.47
C VAL A 327 -30.50 3.64 -2.89
N PRO A 328 -31.78 3.44 -2.52
CA PRO A 328 -32.85 4.37 -2.89
C PRO A 328 -32.53 5.82 -2.46
N ALA A 329 -32.82 6.75 -3.36
CA ALA A 329 -32.69 8.18 -3.09
C ALA A 329 -33.52 8.57 -1.85
N GLY A 330 -32.95 9.41 -0.98
CA GLY A 330 -33.58 9.83 0.27
C GLY A 330 -33.53 8.80 1.41
N SER A 331 -32.94 7.61 1.21
CA SER A 331 -32.61 6.72 2.32
C SER A 331 -31.58 7.37 3.26
N THR A 332 -31.52 6.92 4.52
CA THR A 332 -30.52 7.39 5.49
C THR A 332 -29.11 7.23 4.96
N LEU A 333 -28.80 6.07 4.37
CA LEU A 333 -27.49 5.79 3.78
C LEU A 333 -27.19 6.69 2.58
N ALA A 334 -28.14 6.92 1.66
CA ALA A 334 -27.94 7.87 0.56
C ALA A 334 -27.61 9.29 1.09
N THR A 335 -28.33 9.72 2.13
CA THR A 335 -28.13 11.05 2.74
C THR A 335 -26.75 11.17 3.38
N VAL A 336 -26.25 10.11 4.03
CA VAL A 336 -24.89 10.08 4.59
C VAL A 336 -23.85 10.15 3.46
N LEU A 337 -23.99 9.33 2.42
CA LEU A 337 -23.05 9.29 1.29
C LEU A 337 -22.95 10.64 0.56
N ASP A 338 -24.10 11.27 0.31
CA ASP A 338 -24.16 12.59 -0.31
C ASP A 338 -23.63 13.69 0.62
N GLY A 339 -23.92 13.60 1.92
CA GLY A 339 -23.41 14.54 2.93
C GLY A 339 -21.88 14.49 3.07
N VAL A 340 -21.29 13.29 3.05
CA VAL A 340 -19.83 13.11 3.04
C VAL A 340 -19.22 13.72 1.78
N ALA A 341 -19.76 13.42 0.60
CA ALA A 341 -19.25 13.98 -0.66
C ALA A 341 -19.38 15.51 -0.72
N ALA A 342 -20.41 16.07 -0.09
CA ALA A 342 -20.64 17.52 -0.03
C ALA A 342 -19.59 18.29 0.80
N LEU A 343 -18.77 17.60 1.60
CA LEU A 343 -17.64 18.23 2.28
C LEU A 343 -16.49 18.58 1.32
N GLY A 344 -16.47 17.99 0.13
CA GLY A 344 -15.37 18.10 -0.82
C GLY A 344 -14.24 17.10 -0.53
N ALA A 345 -13.23 17.10 -1.40
CA ALA A 345 -12.09 16.22 -1.26
C ALA A 345 -11.17 16.77 -0.18
N GLN A 346 -10.95 16.00 0.89
CA GLN A 346 -10.09 16.39 2.02
C GLN A 346 -9.53 15.18 2.76
N VAL A 347 -8.44 15.39 3.50
CA VAL A 347 -7.87 14.42 4.46
C VAL A 347 -8.59 14.54 5.80
N ALA A 348 -8.83 13.42 6.48
CA ALA A 348 -9.48 13.42 7.78
C ALA A 348 -8.63 14.10 8.88
N PRO A 349 -9.23 14.71 9.91
CA PRO A 349 -8.48 15.40 10.96
C PRO A 349 -7.53 14.50 11.76
N LEU A 350 -7.95 13.27 12.10
CA LEU A 350 -7.14 12.35 12.91
C LEU A 350 -5.76 12.08 12.30
N PRO A 351 -5.62 11.59 11.05
CA PRO A 351 -4.31 11.38 10.45
C PRO A 351 -3.48 12.66 10.36
N GLN A 352 -4.08 13.81 10.01
CA GLN A 352 -3.34 15.08 9.94
C GLN A 352 -2.72 15.44 11.30
N ARG A 353 -3.50 15.32 12.37
CA ARG A 353 -3.07 15.66 13.74
C ARG A 353 -2.01 14.70 14.26
N LEU A 354 -2.13 13.41 13.97
CA LEU A 354 -1.17 12.40 14.42
C LEU A 354 0.14 12.41 13.62
N LEU A 355 0.07 12.60 12.29
CA LEU A 355 1.27 12.75 11.45
C LEU A 355 1.98 14.09 11.72
N GLY A 356 1.23 15.14 12.09
CA GLY A 356 1.77 16.46 12.40
C GLY A 356 2.19 16.68 13.86
N ALA A 357 2.02 15.68 14.72
CA ALA A 357 2.30 15.80 16.15
C ALA A 357 3.77 16.13 16.44
N ALA A 358 4.06 16.65 17.64
CA ALA A 358 5.43 17.01 18.04
C ALA A 358 6.37 15.81 17.99
N LYS A 359 5.86 14.62 18.32
CA LYS A 359 6.49 13.33 18.03
C LYS A 359 5.57 12.54 17.09
N PRO A 360 5.78 12.62 15.77
CA PRO A 360 4.77 12.25 14.79
C PRO A 360 4.63 10.73 14.60
N LEU A 361 3.47 10.30 14.10
CA LEU A 361 3.31 8.97 13.49
C LEU A 361 4.28 8.81 12.31
N ARG A 362 4.70 7.57 12.03
CA ARG A 362 5.35 7.19 10.77
C ARG A 362 4.38 7.23 9.61
N ALA A 363 3.24 6.54 9.76
CA ALA A 363 2.20 6.44 8.74
C ALA A 363 0.83 6.23 9.37
N PHE A 364 -0.20 6.65 8.64
CA PHE A 364 -1.59 6.33 8.92
C PHE A 364 -2.19 5.61 7.71
N ILE A 365 -2.88 4.51 7.93
CA ILE A 365 -3.53 3.71 6.89
C ILE A 365 -5.03 3.65 7.20
N GLY A 366 -5.86 4.06 6.24
CA GLY A 366 -7.30 4.15 6.42
C GLY A 366 -8.07 4.31 5.12
N HIS A 367 -9.39 4.41 5.20
CA HIS A 367 -10.26 4.51 4.02
C HIS A 367 -10.67 5.96 3.77
N VAL A 368 -10.69 6.35 2.50
CA VAL A 368 -11.27 7.63 2.06
C VAL A 368 -12.78 7.51 1.83
N GLU A 369 -13.23 6.35 1.36
CA GLU A 369 -14.65 6.11 1.09
C GLU A 369 -15.27 5.21 2.17
N PRO A 370 -16.61 5.17 2.31
CA PRO A 370 -17.29 4.26 3.22
C PRO A 370 -17.07 2.78 2.89
N THR A 371 -16.94 1.97 3.95
CA THR A 371 -16.83 0.51 3.89
C THR A 371 -18.20 -0.14 4.07
N PHE A 372 -18.44 -1.28 3.41
CA PHE A 372 -19.69 -2.04 3.50
C PHE A 372 -19.42 -3.47 3.95
N ASP A 373 -20.41 -4.15 4.50
CA ASP A 373 -20.26 -5.53 4.97
C ASP A 373 -19.84 -6.49 3.84
N TRP A 374 -20.31 -6.23 2.61
CA TRP A 374 -19.95 -6.99 1.39
C TRP A 374 -18.49 -6.84 0.97
N THR A 375 -17.75 -5.87 1.52
CA THR A 375 -16.33 -5.65 1.22
C THR A 375 -15.43 -6.41 2.21
N LEU A 376 -16.00 -6.83 3.35
CA LEU A 376 -15.37 -7.66 4.37
C LEU A 376 -15.69 -9.15 4.19
N ARG A 377 -16.85 -9.45 3.60
CA ARG A 377 -17.35 -10.82 3.42
C ARG A 377 -18.00 -10.99 2.07
N GLN A 378 -17.62 -12.05 1.36
CA GLN A 378 -18.23 -12.44 0.09
C GLN A 378 -19.72 -12.81 0.35
N PRO A 379 -20.69 -12.17 -0.33
CA PRO A 379 -22.12 -12.32 0.01
C PRO A 379 -22.72 -13.72 -0.16
N GLU A 380 -22.23 -14.50 -1.13
CA GLU A 380 -22.70 -15.84 -1.48
C GLU A 380 -22.10 -16.94 -0.58
N THR A 381 -20.79 -16.90 -0.33
CA THR A 381 -20.06 -17.95 0.38
C THR A 381 -19.84 -17.64 1.85
N GLY A 382 -20.00 -16.38 2.25
CA GLY A 382 -19.64 -15.91 3.58
C GLY A 382 -18.13 -15.85 3.82
N GLN A 383 -17.31 -16.04 2.78
CA GLN A 383 -15.86 -16.01 2.90
C GLN A 383 -15.36 -14.62 3.30
N VAL A 384 -14.53 -14.55 4.33
CA VAL A 384 -13.88 -13.31 4.76
C VAL A 384 -12.83 -12.87 3.74
N LEU A 385 -12.80 -11.58 3.42
CA LEU A 385 -12.01 -11.01 2.32
C LEU A 385 -10.78 -10.20 2.78
N THR A 386 -10.42 -10.25 4.06
CA THR A 386 -9.43 -9.37 4.73
C THR A 386 -8.03 -9.97 4.87
N THR A 387 -7.79 -11.14 4.28
CA THR A 387 -6.51 -11.88 4.41
C THR A 387 -5.29 -11.03 4.06
N THR A 388 -5.36 -10.22 3.00
CA THR A 388 -4.25 -9.34 2.59
C THR A 388 -3.98 -8.23 3.60
N THR A 389 -5.02 -7.68 4.23
CA THR A 389 -4.89 -6.71 5.33
C THR A 389 -4.23 -7.34 6.55
N ILE A 390 -4.68 -8.53 6.94
CA ILE A 390 -4.11 -9.26 8.09
C ILE A 390 -2.63 -9.59 7.82
N ALA A 391 -2.31 -10.06 6.61
CA ALA A 391 -0.93 -10.31 6.20
C ALA A 391 -0.08 -9.03 6.23
N ALA A 392 -0.62 -7.89 5.77
CA ALA A 392 0.09 -6.61 5.84
C ALA A 392 0.47 -6.24 7.28
N LEU A 393 -0.52 -6.28 8.19
CA LEU A 393 -0.36 -5.86 9.58
C LEU A 393 0.58 -6.77 10.40
N TYR A 394 0.70 -8.04 10.04
CA TYR A 394 1.57 -8.99 10.74
C TYR A 394 2.72 -9.48 9.87
N GLU A 395 2.43 -10.29 8.84
CA GLU A 395 3.41 -11.06 8.07
C GLU A 395 4.37 -10.20 7.23
N HIS A 396 4.01 -8.96 6.92
CA HIS A 396 4.84 -8.01 6.17
C HIS A 396 5.52 -6.99 7.08
N MET A 397 4.76 -6.36 7.99
CA MET A 397 5.28 -5.30 8.86
C MET A 397 6.16 -5.82 10.01
N HIS A 398 5.99 -7.06 10.49
CA HIS A 398 6.78 -7.63 11.59
C HIS A 398 7.84 -8.65 11.13
N ARG A 399 8.24 -8.61 9.86
CA ARG A 399 9.37 -9.41 9.38
C ARG A 399 10.65 -9.01 10.12
N VAL A 400 11.63 -9.93 10.18
CA VAL A 400 12.99 -9.65 10.69
C VAL A 400 13.58 -8.39 10.07
N GLN A 401 13.33 -8.19 8.78
CA GLN A 401 13.50 -6.91 8.12
C GLN A 401 12.12 -6.42 7.68
N PRO A 402 11.47 -5.55 8.47
CA PRO A 402 10.13 -5.03 8.21
C PRO A 402 9.99 -4.48 6.80
N GLU A 403 8.88 -4.81 6.13
CA GLU A 403 8.56 -4.18 4.86
C GLU A 403 8.06 -2.75 5.10
N PRO A 404 8.50 -1.77 4.28
CA PRO A 404 7.88 -0.46 4.27
C PRO A 404 6.37 -0.55 4.05
N VAL A 405 5.59 0.35 4.66
CA VAL A 405 4.12 0.30 4.64
C VAL A 405 3.53 0.28 3.24
N GLY A 406 4.14 1.02 2.30
CA GLY A 406 3.71 1.01 0.90
C GLY A 406 3.87 -0.35 0.24
N MET A 407 4.92 -1.09 0.58
CA MET A 407 5.16 -2.45 0.10
C MET A 407 4.26 -3.46 0.82
N ALA A 408 4.13 -3.35 2.15
CA ALA A 408 3.36 -4.27 2.97
C ALA A 408 1.87 -4.34 2.57
N PHE A 409 1.26 -3.22 2.19
CA PHE A 409 -0.15 -3.17 1.77
C PHE A 409 -0.37 -3.42 0.27
N ASN A 410 0.70 -3.44 -0.54
CA ASN A 410 0.59 -3.61 -1.99
C ASN A 410 -0.16 -4.89 -2.46
N PRO A 411 -0.02 -6.06 -1.79
CA PRO A 411 -0.83 -7.22 -2.15
C PRO A 411 -2.34 -6.96 -2.11
N GLY A 412 -2.81 -6.10 -1.20
CA GLY A 412 -4.22 -5.70 -1.12
C GLY A 412 -4.69 -4.91 -2.34
N TYR A 413 -3.85 -4.03 -2.89
CA TYR A 413 -4.17 -3.24 -4.08
C TYR A 413 -4.18 -4.06 -5.36
N LYS A 414 -3.36 -5.12 -5.44
CA LYS A 414 -3.31 -5.99 -6.63
C LYS A 414 -4.63 -6.72 -6.91
N VAL A 415 -5.44 -6.96 -5.88
CA VAL A 415 -6.76 -7.62 -6.01
C VAL A 415 -7.78 -6.72 -6.73
N VAL A 416 -7.58 -5.40 -6.76
CA VAL A 416 -8.50 -4.46 -7.43
C VAL A 416 -8.67 -4.79 -8.93
N GLY A 417 -7.58 -5.14 -9.62
CA GLY A 417 -7.64 -5.51 -11.04
C GLY A 417 -8.47 -6.77 -11.29
N GLU A 418 -8.38 -7.76 -10.41
CA GLU A 418 -9.19 -8.98 -10.46
C GLU A 418 -10.68 -8.66 -10.29
N LEU A 419 -11.02 -7.83 -9.28
CA LEU A 419 -12.40 -7.44 -8.99
C LEU A 419 -13.05 -6.66 -10.16
N PHE A 420 -12.31 -5.74 -10.78
CA PHE A 420 -12.81 -5.04 -11.98
C PHE A 420 -12.98 -5.98 -13.18
N GLN A 421 -12.11 -6.98 -13.34
CA GLN A 421 -12.27 -7.97 -14.39
C GLN A 421 -13.51 -8.86 -14.16
N GLN A 422 -13.77 -9.27 -12.91
CA GLN A 422 -15.00 -9.97 -12.53
C GLN A 422 -16.23 -9.12 -12.83
N TRP A 423 -16.22 -7.84 -12.43
CA TRP A 423 -17.29 -6.87 -12.72
C TRP A 423 -17.56 -6.74 -14.24
N GLN A 424 -16.50 -6.61 -15.04
CA GLN A 424 -16.63 -6.50 -16.51
C GLN A 424 -17.19 -7.78 -17.12
N GLN A 425 -16.72 -8.95 -16.69
CA GLN A 425 -17.20 -10.25 -17.16
C GLN A 425 -18.69 -10.44 -16.86
N LEU A 426 -19.11 -10.17 -15.62
CA LEU A 426 -20.52 -10.28 -15.19
C LEU A 426 -21.42 -9.31 -15.97
N THR A 427 -20.96 -8.08 -16.18
CA THR A 427 -21.69 -7.08 -16.98
C THR A 427 -21.90 -7.57 -18.41
N GLY A 428 -20.89 -8.18 -19.04
CA GLY A 428 -21.00 -8.76 -20.37
C GLY A 428 -21.99 -9.92 -20.49
N GLN A 429 -22.18 -10.69 -19.41
CA GLN A 429 -23.12 -11.81 -19.38
C GLN A 429 -24.58 -11.37 -19.24
N PHE A 430 -24.83 -10.13 -18.79
CA PHE A 430 -26.17 -9.64 -18.44
C PHE A 430 -27.17 -9.73 -19.60
N ALA A 431 -26.74 -9.38 -20.82
CA ALA A 431 -27.63 -9.36 -21.99
C ALA A 431 -28.15 -10.75 -22.41
N GLY A 432 -27.38 -11.81 -22.15
CA GLY A 432 -27.72 -13.19 -22.50
C GLY A 432 -28.40 -13.99 -21.39
N ALA A 433 -28.56 -13.41 -20.20
CA ALA A 433 -29.04 -14.12 -19.03
C ALA A 433 -30.57 -14.25 -18.96
N THR A 434 -31.03 -15.36 -18.38
CA THR A 434 -32.45 -15.57 -18.02
C THR A 434 -32.89 -14.57 -16.97
N ALA A 435 -34.20 -14.43 -16.72
CA ALA A 435 -34.71 -13.52 -15.70
C ALA A 435 -34.09 -13.76 -14.31
N ALA A 436 -34.06 -15.02 -13.85
CA ALA A 436 -33.40 -15.40 -12.59
C ALA A 436 -31.87 -15.19 -12.63
N GLY A 437 -31.23 -15.45 -13.77
CA GLY A 437 -29.79 -15.20 -13.94
C GLY A 437 -29.44 -13.72 -13.90
N ARG A 438 -30.32 -12.82 -14.38
CA ARG A 438 -30.09 -11.37 -14.37
C ARG A 438 -30.03 -10.78 -12.98
N ASP A 439 -30.85 -11.25 -12.04
CA ASP A 439 -30.84 -10.74 -10.67
C ASP A 439 -29.59 -11.18 -9.92
N PHE A 440 -29.16 -12.44 -10.10
CA PHE A 440 -27.87 -12.92 -9.60
C PHE A 440 -26.70 -12.12 -10.17
N ILE A 441 -26.67 -11.91 -11.49
CA ILE A 441 -25.61 -11.12 -12.14
C ILE A 441 -25.56 -9.70 -11.57
N ARG A 442 -26.70 -9.03 -11.41
CA ARG A 442 -26.76 -7.68 -10.80
C ARG A 442 -26.13 -7.65 -9.42
N LEU A 443 -26.48 -8.61 -8.57
CA LEU A 443 -25.96 -8.72 -7.21
C LEU A 443 -24.44 -8.92 -7.21
N MET A 444 -23.94 -9.83 -8.03
CA MET A 444 -22.51 -10.14 -8.11
C MET A 444 -21.71 -9.01 -8.75
N THR A 445 -22.26 -8.33 -9.76
CA THR A 445 -21.66 -7.11 -10.33
C THR A 445 -21.54 -6.01 -9.27
N ALA A 446 -22.59 -5.79 -8.47
CA ALA A 446 -22.56 -4.81 -7.39
C ALA A 446 -21.52 -5.18 -6.31
N SER A 447 -21.46 -6.46 -5.89
CA SER A 447 -20.48 -6.94 -4.92
C SER A 447 -19.03 -6.76 -5.42
N ALA A 448 -18.74 -7.14 -6.67
CA ALA A 448 -17.40 -6.97 -7.25
C ALA A 448 -17.00 -5.49 -7.34
N GLN A 449 -17.93 -4.62 -7.75
CA GLN A 449 -17.68 -3.17 -7.81
C GLN A 449 -17.44 -2.58 -6.42
N LEU A 450 -18.29 -2.89 -5.43
CA LEU A 450 -18.13 -2.41 -4.05
C LEU A 450 -16.79 -2.83 -3.47
N ALA A 451 -16.41 -4.11 -3.62
CA ALA A 451 -15.13 -4.60 -3.16
C ALA A 451 -13.95 -3.89 -3.86
N ALA A 452 -14.06 -3.61 -5.18
CA ALA A 452 -13.01 -2.88 -5.88
C ALA A 452 -12.85 -1.44 -5.37
N LEU A 453 -13.97 -0.73 -5.15
CA LEU A 453 -14.00 0.64 -4.62
C LEU A 453 -13.47 0.73 -3.18
N ASP A 454 -13.79 -0.24 -2.34
CA ASP A 454 -13.27 -0.35 -0.98
C ASP A 454 -11.75 -0.56 -0.97
N ARG A 455 -11.24 -1.53 -1.75
CA ARG A 455 -9.80 -1.82 -1.78
C ARG A 455 -8.95 -0.72 -2.39
N GLN A 456 -9.47 0.00 -3.39
CA GLN A 456 -8.75 1.13 -3.96
C GLN A 456 -8.73 2.35 -3.02
N SER A 457 -9.76 2.51 -2.18
CA SER A 457 -9.92 3.68 -1.30
C SER A 457 -9.22 3.54 0.05
N LEU A 458 -8.65 2.36 0.35
CA LEU A 458 -7.63 2.22 1.37
C LEU A 458 -6.36 2.97 0.91
N VAL A 459 -5.91 3.93 1.71
CA VAL A 459 -4.76 4.78 1.38
C VAL A 459 -3.75 4.83 2.52
N ILE A 460 -2.52 5.19 2.15
CA ILE A 460 -1.44 5.47 3.08
C ILE A 460 -1.22 6.98 3.11
N LEU A 461 -1.24 7.54 4.31
CA LEU A 461 -0.88 8.92 4.62
C LEU A 461 0.46 8.92 5.36
N GLY A 462 1.38 9.77 4.92
CA GLY A 462 2.80 9.72 5.24
C GLY A 462 3.66 9.20 4.08
N ASP A 463 4.97 9.11 4.30
CA ASP A 463 5.94 8.57 3.37
C ASP A 463 5.83 7.04 3.28
N PRO A 464 5.66 6.45 2.09
CA PRO A 464 5.44 5.01 1.93
C PRO A 464 6.67 4.16 2.25
N THR A 465 7.86 4.76 2.44
CA THR A 465 9.11 4.04 2.77
C THR A 465 9.25 3.73 4.26
N VAL A 466 8.40 4.26 5.13
CA VAL A 466 8.49 4.01 6.58
C VAL A 466 8.09 2.58 6.90
N ALA A 467 8.74 1.98 7.91
CA ALA A 467 8.44 0.63 8.40
C ALA A 467 8.37 0.64 9.93
N LEU A 468 7.88 -0.44 10.53
CA LEU A 468 8.01 -0.65 11.98
C LEU A 468 9.49 -0.72 12.38
N PRO A 469 9.84 -0.31 13.61
CA PRO A 469 11.16 -0.62 14.15
C PRO A 469 11.33 -2.15 14.24
N PRO A 470 12.56 -2.66 14.07
CA PRO A 470 12.84 -4.08 14.22
C PRO A 470 12.59 -4.55 15.67
N LEU A 471 12.24 -5.84 15.82
CA LEU A 471 12.06 -6.54 17.11
C LEU A 471 13.38 -6.91 17.79
#